data_AF-A0A2S9A2K9-F1
#
_entry.id   AF-A0A2S9A2K9-F1
#
_cell.length_a   1.000
_cell.length_b   1.000
_cell.length_c   1.000
_cell.angle_alpha   90.00
_cell.angle_beta   90.00
_cell.angle_gamma   90.00
#
_symmetry.space_group_name_H-M   'P 1'
#
loop_
_entity.id
_entity.type
_entity.pdbx_description
1 polymer ?
#
loop_
_entity_poly.entity_id
_entity_poly.type
_entity_poly.pdbx_seq_one_letter_code
_entity_poly.pdbx_strand_id
1 'polypeptide(L)'
;MGGTLSSGDVLIEVNTRPVHVVASPFAFFRDIGFGDEGADVRALQQALVNSGRLASADGTYGPQTARAVARWYQDAGYKAPTRQRPLANASSGTSDTSNDPGASDSAESTETVDSGGPPANSEQNATLDPFVPVSELLAVPSLPATIITAPAVGALVGGEDTTDLTLGANPLIVRAEVPVADSAGITPGDRVTVDAEAGQLNAVVASVDEQPPAEDGSPRASLMTVSLETDSAVPIPGRGETVTVQVLNAIVADETLIVPTSAVVGRGKDHGIVVKQQPDGSLIEVPITVAGSLRGMTAVTPDEADVLAEGDDVRVG
;
A
#
# COMPACT_ATOMS: atom_id res chain seq x y z
N MET A 1 -29.51 6.69 3.87
CA MET A 1 -28.50 7.20 4.83
C MET A 1 -27.14 7.08 4.17
N GLY A 2 -26.27 8.09 4.29
CA GLY A 2 -24.95 8.16 3.65
C GLY A 2 -23.82 8.16 4.66
N GLY A 3 -23.57 7.00 5.28
CA GLY A 3 -22.41 6.81 6.16
C GLY A 3 -21.12 6.64 5.36
N THR A 4 -20.02 7.18 5.89
CA THR A 4 -18.67 6.97 5.36
C THR A 4 -18.10 5.66 5.92
N LEU A 5 -17.47 4.86 5.08
CA LEU A 5 -16.86 3.58 5.38
C LEU A 5 -15.35 3.69 5.30
N SER A 6 -14.67 3.08 6.27
CA SER A 6 -13.23 2.89 6.33
C SER A 6 -12.86 1.42 6.13
N SER A 7 -11.57 1.15 5.86
CA SER A 7 -11.10 -0.23 5.72
C SER A 7 -11.25 -0.97 7.04
N GLY A 8 -11.94 -2.11 7.03
CA GLY A 8 -12.25 -2.90 8.22
C GLY A 8 -13.69 -2.76 8.72
N ASP A 9 -14.46 -1.78 8.26
CA ASP A 9 -15.82 -1.57 8.76
C ASP A 9 -16.78 -2.68 8.30
N VAL A 10 -17.78 -2.97 9.13
CA VAL A 10 -18.92 -3.80 8.73
C VAL A 10 -19.85 -2.94 7.88
N LEU A 11 -20.10 -3.39 6.66
CA LEU A 11 -20.93 -2.70 5.70
C LEU A 11 -22.39 -3.15 5.79
N ILE A 12 -22.62 -4.46 5.74
CA ILE A 12 -23.93 -5.09 5.85
C ILE A 12 -23.80 -6.44 6.56
N GLU A 13 -24.93 -6.97 7.00
CA GLU A 13 -25.03 -8.34 7.50
C GLU A 13 -25.79 -9.19 6.47
N VAL A 14 -25.25 -10.36 6.14
CA VAL A 14 -25.90 -11.34 5.25
C VAL A 14 -25.99 -12.65 6.02
N ASN A 15 -27.21 -13.15 6.25
CA ASN A 15 -27.45 -14.39 6.99
C ASN A 15 -26.72 -14.43 8.35
N THR A 16 -26.81 -13.34 9.13
CA THR A 16 -26.19 -13.24 10.47
C THR A 16 -24.66 -13.24 10.46
N ARG A 17 -24.07 -12.92 9.30
CA ARG A 17 -22.61 -12.86 9.11
C ARG A 17 -22.23 -11.48 8.59
N PRO A 18 -21.18 -10.84 9.16
CA PRO A 18 -20.77 -9.51 8.75
C PRO A 18 -20.10 -9.58 7.38
N VAL A 19 -20.38 -8.60 6.53
CA VAL A 19 -19.59 -8.31 5.33
C VAL A 19 -18.71 -7.11 5.63
N HIS A 20 -17.41 -7.36 5.72
CA HIS A 20 -16.40 -6.35 5.97
C HIS A 20 -15.91 -5.72 4.67
N VAL A 21 -15.73 -4.41 4.66
CA VAL A 21 -15.14 -3.70 3.52
C VAL A 21 -13.64 -3.58 3.70
N VAL A 22 -12.88 -3.97 2.68
CA VAL A 22 -11.42 -3.92 2.68
C VAL A 22 -10.93 -3.21 1.44
N ALA A 23 -10.07 -2.20 1.63
CA ALA A 23 -9.39 -1.54 0.51
C ALA A 23 -8.44 -2.56 -0.17
N SER A 24 -8.71 -2.88 -1.43
CA SER A 24 -7.92 -3.81 -2.23
C SER A 24 -8.10 -3.51 -3.72
N PRO A 25 -7.01 -3.52 -4.52
CA PRO A 25 -7.10 -3.32 -5.97
C PRO A 25 -7.66 -4.55 -6.71
N PHE A 26 -7.87 -5.67 -6.02
CA PHE A 26 -8.43 -6.90 -6.58
C PHE A 26 -9.45 -7.54 -5.64
N ALA A 27 -10.34 -8.35 -6.21
CA ALA A 27 -11.30 -9.14 -5.44
C ALA A 27 -10.60 -10.28 -4.69
N PHE A 28 -11.06 -10.57 -3.47
CA PHE A 28 -10.69 -11.77 -2.75
C PHE A 28 -11.32 -12.99 -3.44
N PHE A 29 -10.55 -14.07 -3.57
CA PHE A 29 -10.96 -15.24 -4.36
C PHE A 29 -10.97 -16.56 -3.56
N ARG A 30 -10.60 -16.51 -2.28
CA ARG A 30 -10.57 -17.65 -1.36
C ARG A 30 -10.76 -17.19 0.08
N ASP A 31 -11.11 -18.14 0.94
CA ASP A 31 -11.04 -17.96 2.38
C ASP A 31 -9.58 -17.76 2.81
N ILE A 32 -9.34 -16.87 3.76
CA ILE A 32 -8.00 -16.52 4.23
C ILE A 32 -7.84 -16.93 5.70
N GLY A 33 -6.90 -17.80 6.01
CA GLY A 33 -6.60 -18.23 7.36
C GLY A 33 -5.18 -18.75 7.54
N PHE A 34 -4.93 -19.43 8.65
CA PHE A 34 -3.60 -19.87 9.05
C PHE A 34 -2.84 -20.63 7.95
N GLY A 35 -1.60 -20.19 7.70
CA GLY A 35 -0.69 -20.76 6.71
C GLY A 35 -0.88 -20.25 5.29
N ASP A 36 -1.90 -19.44 5.01
CA ASP A 36 -2.08 -18.83 3.70
C ASP A 36 -1.04 -17.73 3.47
N GLU A 37 -0.55 -17.63 2.24
CA GLU A 37 0.41 -16.61 1.79
C GLU A 37 -0.07 -15.99 0.48
N GLY A 38 0.18 -14.69 0.30
CA GLY A 38 -0.15 -14.02 -0.96
C GLY A 38 -0.46 -12.53 -0.86
N ALA A 39 -0.80 -11.96 -2.03
CA ALA A 39 -1.22 -10.56 -2.12
C ALA A 39 -2.56 -10.31 -1.41
N ASP A 40 -3.47 -11.27 -1.45
CA ASP A 40 -4.75 -11.26 -0.74
C ASP A 40 -4.55 -11.24 0.79
N VAL A 41 -3.63 -12.05 1.30
CA VAL A 41 -3.25 -12.02 2.72
C VAL A 41 -2.66 -10.67 3.10
N ARG A 42 -1.78 -10.10 2.27
CA ARG A 42 -1.20 -8.77 2.50
C ARG A 42 -2.26 -7.68 2.50
N ALA A 43 -3.23 -7.72 1.58
CA ALA A 43 -4.33 -6.75 1.53
C ALA A 43 -5.18 -6.79 2.82
N LEU A 44 -5.54 -7.99 3.29
CA LEU A 44 -6.23 -8.17 4.58
C LEU A 44 -5.39 -7.63 5.75
N GLN A 45 -4.11 -7.98 5.80
CA GLN A 45 -3.21 -7.51 6.85
C GLN A 45 -3.06 -5.99 6.83
N GLN A 46 -3.00 -5.35 5.66
CA GLN A 46 -2.93 -3.90 5.56
C GLN A 46 -4.17 -3.23 6.17
N ALA A 47 -5.36 -3.80 5.97
CA ALA A 47 -6.56 -3.32 6.65
C ALA A 47 -6.48 -3.48 8.18
N LEU A 48 -5.90 -4.58 8.66
CA LEU A 48 -5.66 -4.78 10.09
C LEU A 48 -4.59 -3.83 10.64
N VAL A 49 -3.57 -3.47 9.86
CA VAL A 49 -2.54 -2.47 10.21
C VAL A 49 -3.15 -1.08 10.29
N ASN A 50 -3.87 -0.67 9.25
CA ASN A 50 -4.49 0.66 9.17
C ASN A 50 -5.52 0.87 10.30
N SER A 51 -6.11 -0.20 10.80
CA SER A 51 -7.03 -0.16 11.95
C SER A 51 -6.36 -0.42 13.31
N GLY A 52 -5.03 -0.47 13.36
CA GLY A 52 -4.24 -0.60 14.59
C GLY A 52 -4.27 -1.98 15.24
N ARG A 53 -4.73 -3.02 14.54
CA ARG A 53 -4.85 -4.40 15.05
C ARG A 53 -3.63 -5.27 14.75
N LEU A 54 -2.81 -4.87 13.79
CA LEU A 54 -1.59 -5.56 13.38
C LEU A 54 -0.44 -4.55 13.21
N ALA A 55 0.81 -4.97 13.44
CA ALA A 55 1.96 -4.08 13.36
C ALA A 55 2.47 -3.89 11.93
N SER A 56 2.45 -4.93 11.10
CA SER A 56 2.95 -4.91 9.73
C SER A 56 2.28 -5.98 8.86
N ALA A 57 2.27 -5.77 7.54
CA ALA A 57 1.73 -6.71 6.57
C ALA A 57 2.86 -7.44 5.82
N ASP A 58 3.21 -8.64 6.27
CA ASP A 58 4.26 -9.48 5.67
C ASP A 58 3.75 -10.30 4.46
N GLY A 59 2.44 -10.52 4.37
CA GLY A 59 1.79 -11.35 3.37
C GLY A 59 1.65 -12.82 3.77
N THR A 60 1.92 -13.18 5.02
CA THR A 60 1.80 -14.54 5.56
C THR A 60 0.83 -14.57 6.74
N TYR A 61 -0.18 -15.44 6.69
CA TYR A 61 -1.16 -15.56 7.75
C TYR A 61 -0.61 -16.41 8.89
N GLY A 62 0.08 -15.76 9.83
CA GLY A 62 0.60 -16.37 11.05
C GLY A 62 -0.28 -16.18 12.29
N PRO A 63 0.22 -16.59 13.48
CA PRO A 63 -0.49 -16.45 14.75
C PRO A 63 -0.88 -15.01 15.11
N GLN A 64 -0.08 -14.02 14.70
CA GLN A 64 -0.38 -12.60 14.96
C GLN A 64 -1.58 -12.14 14.14
N THR A 65 -1.62 -12.49 12.85
CA THR A 65 -2.76 -12.23 11.97
C THR A 65 -4.03 -12.89 12.50
N ALA A 66 -3.95 -14.15 12.95
CA ALA A 66 -5.08 -14.87 13.54
C ALA A 66 -5.69 -14.14 14.75
N ARG A 67 -4.84 -13.63 15.65
CA ARG A 67 -5.28 -12.83 16.81
C ARG A 67 -5.88 -11.49 16.40
N ALA A 68 -5.29 -10.82 15.40
CA ALA A 68 -5.80 -9.56 14.87
C ALA A 68 -7.18 -9.75 14.23
N VAL A 69 -7.40 -10.83 13.48
CA VAL A 69 -8.71 -11.19 12.92
C VAL A 69 -9.73 -11.50 14.02
N ALA A 70 -9.35 -12.27 15.06
CA ALA A 70 -10.26 -12.52 16.18
C ALA A 70 -10.75 -11.22 16.84
N ARG A 71 -9.83 -10.26 17.06
CA ARG A 71 -10.17 -8.93 17.58
C ARG A 71 -11.03 -8.13 16.62
N TRP A 72 -10.73 -8.20 15.32
CA TRP A 72 -11.48 -7.49 14.29
C TRP A 72 -12.96 -7.88 14.27
N TYR A 73 -13.25 -9.19 14.34
CA TYR A 73 -14.64 -9.66 14.49
C TYR A 73 -15.24 -9.27 15.83
N GLN A 74 -14.48 -9.39 16.93
CA GLN A 74 -14.97 -9.08 18.27
C GLN A 74 -15.37 -7.60 18.41
N ASP A 75 -14.58 -6.69 17.85
CA ASP A 75 -14.86 -5.24 17.86
C ASP A 75 -16.13 -4.92 17.05
N ALA A 76 -16.42 -5.73 16.03
CA ALA A 76 -17.65 -5.66 15.25
C ALA A 76 -18.85 -6.35 15.94
N GLY A 77 -18.66 -6.99 17.09
CA GLY A 77 -19.71 -7.72 17.82
C GLY A 77 -19.93 -9.17 17.38
N TYR A 78 -19.01 -9.73 16.58
CA TYR A 78 -19.10 -11.09 16.04
C TYR A 78 -17.97 -11.99 16.58
N LYS A 79 -18.17 -13.30 16.47
CA LYS A 79 -17.11 -14.29 16.71
C LYS A 79 -16.52 -14.70 15.37
N ALA A 80 -15.20 -14.59 15.22
CA ALA A 80 -14.52 -15.04 14.02
C ALA A 80 -14.79 -16.54 13.75
N PRO A 81 -15.11 -16.92 12.49
CA PRO A 81 -15.13 -18.32 12.08
C PRO A 81 -13.78 -18.98 12.38
N THR A 82 -13.81 -20.23 12.85
CA THR A 82 -12.60 -20.99 13.15
C THR A 82 -12.54 -22.25 12.31
N ARG A 83 -11.37 -22.56 11.77
CA ARG A 83 -11.10 -23.82 11.09
C ARG A 83 -10.02 -24.60 11.83
N GLN A 84 -10.13 -25.92 11.83
CA GLN A 84 -9.11 -26.77 12.43
C GLN A 84 -7.83 -26.65 11.60
N ARG A 85 -6.72 -26.38 12.28
CA ARG A 85 -5.40 -26.41 11.65
C ARG A 85 -5.14 -27.83 11.13
N PRO A 86 -4.80 -28.01 9.85
CA PRO A 86 -4.26 -29.27 9.39
C PRO A 86 -3.01 -29.58 10.21
N LEU A 87 -2.99 -30.73 10.89
CA LEU A 87 -1.83 -31.16 11.68
C LEU A 87 -0.62 -31.26 10.74
N ALA A 88 0.30 -30.30 10.82
CA ALA A 88 1.63 -30.50 10.27
C ALA A 88 2.27 -31.63 11.09
N ASN A 89 2.58 -32.76 10.45
CA ASN A 89 3.23 -33.90 11.07
C ASN A 89 4.33 -33.42 12.04
N ALA A 90 4.15 -33.71 13.33
CA ALA A 90 5.14 -33.45 14.35
C ALA A 90 6.34 -34.39 14.12
N SER A 91 7.18 -34.05 13.14
CA SER A 91 8.50 -34.63 12.97
C SER A 91 9.49 -33.85 13.82
N SER A 92 9.66 -34.30 15.05
CA SER A 92 10.83 -34.11 15.90
C SER A 92 10.84 -35.35 16.80
N GLY A 93 11.58 -36.41 16.47
CA GLY A 93 12.99 -36.55 16.84
C GLY A 93 13.09 -36.68 18.37
N THR A 94 13.53 -37.77 19.00
CA THR A 94 14.44 -38.84 18.57
C THR A 94 14.36 -39.97 19.63
N SER A 95 14.54 -41.21 19.17
CA SER A 95 15.16 -42.40 19.80
C SER A 95 15.22 -42.61 21.32
N ASP A 96 14.94 -43.88 21.66
CA ASP A 96 15.56 -44.73 22.69
C ASP A 96 15.11 -44.60 24.15
N THR A 97 14.46 -45.65 24.67
CA THR A 97 15.16 -46.69 25.45
C THR A 97 14.24 -47.89 25.76
N SER A 98 14.68 -49.05 25.25
CA SER A 98 14.50 -50.45 25.70
C SER A 98 13.11 -51.04 25.97
N ASN A 99 12.73 -51.95 25.06
CA ASN A 99 12.04 -53.19 25.37
C ASN A 99 12.85 -54.04 26.38
N ASP A 100 12.18 -54.57 27.40
CA ASP A 100 12.62 -55.77 28.14
C ASP A 100 11.39 -56.72 28.28
N PRO A 101 11.44 -57.97 27.79
CA PRO A 101 10.38 -58.94 27.98
C PRO A 101 10.83 -60.04 28.96
N GLY A 102 10.27 -60.04 30.18
CA GLY A 102 10.54 -61.06 31.21
C GLY A 102 9.26 -61.47 31.94
N ALA A 103 8.79 -62.68 31.68
CA ALA A 103 7.58 -63.29 32.24
C ALA A 103 7.75 -63.77 33.69
N SER A 104 6.66 -63.81 34.49
CA SER A 104 6.01 -65.04 35.00
C SER A 104 5.18 -64.83 36.28
N ASP A 105 3.93 -65.32 36.21
CA ASP A 105 3.13 -66.05 37.22
C ASP A 105 2.45 -65.37 38.45
N SER A 106 1.11 -65.41 38.40
CA SER A 106 0.11 -65.79 39.42
C SER A 106 0.26 -65.40 40.90
N ALA A 107 -0.68 -64.60 41.43
CA ALA A 107 -1.75 -65.07 42.34
C ALA A 107 -2.51 -63.93 43.06
N GLU A 108 -3.84 -64.08 43.04
CA GLU A 108 -4.79 -63.80 44.13
C GLU A 108 -5.24 -62.38 44.48
N SER A 109 -6.56 -62.29 44.62
CA SER A 109 -7.41 -61.13 44.84
C SER A 109 -7.29 -60.56 46.25
N THR A 110 -7.22 -59.23 46.38
CA THR A 110 -7.80 -58.51 47.54
C THR A 110 -8.21 -57.11 47.10
N GLU A 111 -9.46 -56.75 47.39
CA GLU A 111 -10.07 -55.46 47.10
C GLU A 111 -9.41 -54.32 47.89
N THR A 112 -9.11 -53.20 47.22
CA THR A 112 -9.12 -51.86 47.84
C THR A 112 -9.61 -50.82 46.82
N VAL A 113 -10.48 -49.96 47.33
CA VAL A 113 -11.23 -48.89 46.66
C VAL A 113 -10.30 -47.75 46.21
N ASP A 114 -10.27 -47.38 44.93
CA ASP A 114 -9.76 -46.05 44.51
C ASP A 114 -10.32 -45.59 43.15
N SER A 115 -11.00 -44.44 43.20
CA SER A 115 -11.24 -43.42 42.18
C SER A 115 -11.09 -43.79 40.69
N GLY A 116 -12.20 -44.17 40.06
CA GLY A 116 -12.34 -44.20 38.60
C GLY A 116 -12.38 -42.79 38.00
N GLY A 117 -11.21 -42.23 37.72
CA GLY A 117 -11.06 -41.15 36.75
C GLY A 117 -11.28 -41.72 35.33
N PRO A 118 -12.08 -41.09 34.45
CA PRO A 118 -12.24 -41.55 33.08
C PRO A 118 -10.88 -41.59 32.35
N PRO A 119 -10.68 -42.53 31.41
CA PRO A 119 -9.44 -42.63 30.66
C PRO A 119 -9.18 -41.31 29.93
N ALA A 120 -7.95 -40.83 30.01
CA ALA A 120 -7.47 -39.69 29.24
C ALA A 120 -7.59 -40.03 27.75
N ASN A 121 -8.71 -39.64 27.15
CA ASN A 121 -8.80 -39.51 25.71
C ASN A 121 -7.72 -38.52 25.29
N SER A 122 -6.71 -39.03 24.61
CA SER A 122 -5.83 -38.26 23.74
C SER A 122 -6.64 -37.70 22.57
N GLU A 123 -7.59 -36.83 22.86
CA GLU A 123 -8.10 -35.83 21.93
C GLU A 123 -6.96 -34.81 21.78
N GLN A 124 -6.02 -35.16 20.89
CA GLN A 124 -4.99 -34.27 20.39
C GLN A 124 -5.63 -32.91 20.10
N ASN A 125 -5.25 -31.93 20.90
CA ASN A 125 -5.81 -30.59 21.00
C ASN A 125 -5.83 -29.94 19.61
N ALA A 126 -6.94 -30.09 18.89
CA ALA A 126 -7.13 -29.54 17.56
C ALA A 126 -7.06 -28.01 17.68
N THR A 127 -5.94 -27.42 17.25
CA THR A 127 -5.79 -25.97 17.31
C THR A 127 -6.76 -25.36 16.31
N LEU A 128 -7.76 -24.65 16.82
CA LEU A 128 -8.73 -23.91 16.02
C LEU A 128 -8.20 -22.51 15.76
N ASP A 129 -7.94 -22.19 14.50
CA ASP A 129 -7.46 -20.87 14.10
C ASP A 129 -8.60 -20.06 13.47
N PRO A 130 -8.77 -18.79 13.88
CA PRO A 130 -9.60 -17.83 13.16
C PRO A 130 -9.22 -17.75 11.69
N PHE A 131 -10.22 -17.62 10.83
CA PHE A 131 -10.06 -17.34 9.41
C PHE A 131 -11.16 -16.39 8.95
N VAL A 132 -10.99 -15.82 7.76
CA VAL A 132 -11.93 -14.87 7.13
C VAL A 132 -12.50 -15.54 5.88
N PRO A 133 -13.80 -15.86 5.85
CA PRO A 133 -14.45 -16.38 4.64
C PRO A 133 -14.47 -15.33 3.54
N VAL A 134 -14.29 -15.74 2.27
CA VAL A 134 -14.36 -14.82 1.12
C VAL A 134 -15.74 -14.13 1.03
N SER A 135 -16.80 -14.84 1.41
CA SER A 135 -18.17 -14.32 1.44
C SER A 135 -18.39 -13.19 2.46
N GLU A 136 -17.45 -12.97 3.37
CA GLU A 136 -17.50 -11.93 4.41
C GLU A 136 -16.58 -10.74 4.06
N LEU A 137 -16.01 -10.73 2.85
CA LEU A 137 -15.12 -9.67 2.36
C LEU A 137 -15.71 -9.02 1.12
N LEU A 138 -15.84 -7.69 1.18
CA LEU A 138 -16.04 -6.86 0.01
C LEU A 138 -14.76 -6.06 -0.26
N ALA A 139 -14.09 -6.36 -1.37
CA ALA A 139 -12.97 -5.58 -1.86
C ALA A 139 -13.47 -4.29 -2.53
N VAL A 140 -12.88 -3.15 -2.17
CA VAL A 140 -13.13 -1.87 -2.83
C VAL A 140 -11.80 -1.22 -3.24
N PRO A 141 -11.70 -0.57 -4.42
CA PRO A 141 -10.43 -0.02 -4.89
C PRO A 141 -9.89 1.11 -4.01
N SER A 142 -10.78 1.92 -3.43
CA SER A 142 -10.41 3.06 -2.61
C SER A 142 -11.38 3.29 -1.47
N LEU A 143 -10.84 3.75 -0.35
CA LEU A 143 -11.55 4.19 0.84
C LEU A 143 -10.97 5.54 1.28
N PRO A 144 -11.77 6.42 1.92
CA PRO A 144 -13.13 6.18 2.39
C PRO A 144 -14.20 6.21 1.29
N ALA A 145 -15.28 5.43 1.45
CA ALA A 145 -16.42 5.37 0.52
C ALA A 145 -17.75 5.68 1.24
N THR A 146 -18.76 6.13 0.51
CA THR A 146 -20.10 6.42 1.05
C THR A 146 -21.12 5.44 0.46
N ILE A 147 -22.05 4.98 1.28
CA ILE A 147 -23.17 4.14 0.82
C ILE A 147 -24.16 5.02 0.04
N ILE A 148 -24.33 4.74 -1.26
CA ILE A 148 -25.32 5.41 -2.12
C ILE A 148 -26.65 4.66 -2.04
N THR A 149 -26.60 3.36 -2.31
CA THR A 149 -27.76 2.46 -2.30
C THR A 149 -27.40 1.21 -1.54
N ALA A 150 -28.31 0.72 -0.70
CA ALA A 150 -28.17 -0.52 0.05
C ALA A 150 -29.51 -1.27 0.07
N PRO A 151 -29.50 -2.60 0.20
CA PRO A 151 -30.73 -3.38 0.22
C PRO A 151 -31.52 -3.13 1.52
N ALA A 152 -32.84 -3.25 1.46
CA ALA A 152 -33.68 -3.18 2.64
C ALA A 152 -33.45 -4.40 3.55
N VAL A 153 -33.69 -4.25 4.85
CA VAL A 153 -33.63 -5.38 5.79
C VAL A 153 -34.60 -6.47 5.36
N GLY A 154 -34.11 -7.70 5.22
CA GLY A 154 -34.89 -8.85 4.76
C GLY A 154 -35.00 -8.99 3.24
N ALA A 155 -34.37 -8.10 2.45
CA ALA A 155 -34.26 -8.27 1.01
C ALA A 155 -33.31 -9.42 0.66
N LEU A 156 -33.61 -10.11 -0.45
CA LEU A 156 -32.70 -11.07 -1.05
C LEU A 156 -31.56 -10.30 -1.75
N VAL A 157 -30.34 -10.82 -1.64
CA VAL A 157 -29.12 -10.30 -2.28
C VAL A 157 -28.48 -11.39 -3.14
N GLY A 158 -27.69 -11.01 -4.14
CA GLY A 158 -26.99 -11.91 -5.05
C GLY A 158 -27.85 -12.39 -6.22
N GLY A 159 -28.87 -11.62 -6.63
CA GLY A 159 -29.64 -11.91 -7.83
C GLY A 159 -28.82 -11.64 -9.09
N GLU A 160 -28.98 -12.49 -10.12
CA GLU A 160 -28.39 -12.23 -11.44
C GLU A 160 -28.88 -10.87 -11.97
N ASP A 161 -27.95 -10.04 -12.47
CA ASP A 161 -28.18 -8.68 -12.97
C ASP A 161 -28.75 -7.65 -11.97
N THR A 162 -28.69 -7.95 -10.66
CA THR A 162 -29.11 -7.00 -9.62
C THR A 162 -27.90 -6.32 -8.98
N THR A 163 -27.98 -4.99 -8.83
CA THR A 163 -27.03 -4.22 -8.03
C THR A 163 -27.62 -4.00 -6.64
N ASP A 164 -27.28 -4.88 -5.70
CA ASP A 164 -27.80 -4.80 -4.33
C ASP A 164 -27.24 -3.59 -3.55
N LEU A 165 -26.01 -3.22 -3.87
CA LEU A 165 -25.26 -2.20 -3.15
C LEU A 165 -24.50 -1.31 -4.13
N THR A 166 -24.54 0.00 -3.91
CA THR A 166 -23.73 0.97 -4.64
C THR A 166 -22.94 1.80 -3.64
N LEU A 167 -21.62 1.82 -3.81
CA LEU A 167 -20.70 2.64 -3.03
C LEU A 167 -20.17 3.77 -3.91
N GLY A 168 -20.13 4.99 -3.36
CA GLY A 168 -19.53 6.15 -3.98
C GLY A 168 -18.25 6.53 -3.27
N ALA A 169 -17.11 6.46 -3.95
CA ALA A 169 -15.91 7.15 -3.50
C ALA A 169 -16.06 8.64 -3.84
N ASN A 170 -15.79 9.53 -2.88
CA ASN A 170 -15.73 10.96 -3.14
C ASN A 170 -14.35 11.47 -2.75
N PRO A 171 -13.31 11.15 -3.54
CA PRO A 171 -11.95 11.56 -3.25
C PRO A 171 -11.90 13.08 -3.20
N LEU A 172 -11.23 13.63 -2.18
CA LEU A 172 -10.98 15.05 -2.10
C LEU A 172 -9.94 15.40 -3.16
N ILE A 173 -10.36 16.15 -4.17
CA ILE A 173 -9.48 16.68 -5.21
C ILE A 173 -9.24 18.16 -4.97
N VAL A 174 -8.02 18.61 -5.22
CA VAL A 174 -7.67 20.02 -5.26
C VAL A 174 -7.63 20.44 -6.72
N ARG A 175 -8.29 21.56 -7.04
CA ARG A 175 -8.24 22.18 -8.36
C ARG A 175 -7.50 23.49 -8.26
N ALA A 176 -6.49 23.67 -9.10
CA ALA A 176 -5.69 24.88 -9.16
C ALA A 176 -5.65 25.41 -10.59
N GLU A 177 -5.74 26.73 -10.72
CA GLU A 177 -5.49 27.40 -12.00
C GLU A 177 -3.98 27.64 -12.13
N VAL A 178 -3.41 27.13 -13.21
CA VAL A 178 -1.98 27.24 -13.50
C VAL A 178 -1.79 28.09 -14.75
N PRO A 179 -1.00 29.18 -14.71
CA PRO A 179 -0.67 29.94 -15.90
C PRO A 179 -0.06 29.06 -16.99
N VAL A 180 -0.41 29.32 -18.25
CA VAL A 180 0.01 28.49 -19.41
C VAL A 180 1.54 28.36 -19.52
N ALA A 181 2.27 29.39 -19.08
CA ALA A 181 3.73 29.38 -19.07
C ALA A 181 4.31 28.33 -18.10
N ASP A 182 3.62 28.07 -16.99
CA ASP A 182 4.07 27.18 -15.92
C ASP A 182 3.56 25.74 -16.14
N SER A 183 2.42 25.56 -16.84
CA SER A 183 1.84 24.23 -17.08
C SER A 183 2.70 23.33 -17.98
N ALA A 184 3.58 23.89 -18.81
CA ALA A 184 4.43 23.11 -19.71
C ALA A 184 5.47 22.24 -18.98
N GLY A 185 5.79 22.57 -17.72
CA GLY A 185 6.73 21.83 -16.89
C GLY A 185 6.07 20.86 -15.90
N ILE A 186 4.75 20.69 -15.95
CA ILE A 186 4.00 19.87 -15.00
C ILE A 186 3.41 18.67 -15.74
N THR A 187 3.70 17.47 -15.26
CA THR A 187 3.19 16.22 -15.84
C THR A 187 2.28 15.47 -14.86
N PRO A 188 1.25 14.75 -15.34
CA PRO A 188 0.52 13.82 -14.50
C PRO A 188 1.47 12.79 -13.87
N GLY A 189 1.40 12.64 -12.55
CA GLY A 189 2.33 11.83 -11.77
C GLY A 189 3.35 12.65 -10.97
N ASP A 190 3.50 13.95 -11.24
CA ASP A 190 4.39 14.81 -10.47
C ASP A 190 3.96 14.86 -9.00
N ARG A 191 4.95 14.74 -8.11
CA ARG A 191 4.73 14.88 -6.67
C ARG A 191 4.65 16.35 -6.31
N VAL A 192 3.57 16.73 -5.65
CA VAL A 192 3.31 18.10 -5.23
C VAL A 192 2.94 18.14 -3.77
N THR A 193 3.08 19.31 -3.20
CA THR A 193 2.73 19.52 -1.81
C THR A 193 1.61 20.56 -1.73
N VAL A 194 0.51 20.19 -1.07
CA VAL A 194 -0.63 21.07 -0.85
C VAL A 194 -0.51 21.66 0.55
N ASP A 195 -0.39 22.97 0.62
CA ASP A 195 -0.41 23.73 1.86
C ASP A 195 -1.84 24.22 2.11
N ALA A 196 -2.46 23.69 3.17
CA ALA A 196 -3.82 24.01 3.62
C ALA A 196 -3.78 24.56 5.05
N GLU A 197 -4.87 25.19 5.52
CA GLU A 197 -4.92 25.70 6.91
C GLU A 197 -4.72 24.57 7.92
N ALA A 198 -5.19 23.37 7.58
CA ALA A 198 -5.11 22.18 8.42
C ALA A 198 -3.71 21.54 8.46
N GLY A 199 -2.80 21.97 7.57
CA GLY A 199 -1.44 21.49 7.46
C GLY A 199 -1.01 21.21 6.02
N GLN A 200 0.22 20.70 5.90
CA GLN A 200 0.84 20.37 4.62
C GLN A 200 0.59 18.90 4.25
N LEU A 201 0.09 18.65 3.04
CA LEU A 201 -0.30 17.34 2.54
C LEU A 201 0.51 16.97 1.31
N ASN A 202 0.95 15.71 1.25
CA ASN A 202 1.51 15.15 0.03
C ASN A 202 0.39 14.86 -0.96
N ALA A 203 0.68 15.07 -2.23
CA ALA A 203 -0.27 14.88 -3.29
C ALA A 203 0.43 14.59 -4.62
N VAL A 204 -0.37 14.14 -5.59
CA VAL A 204 0.11 13.83 -6.94
C VAL A 204 -0.75 14.56 -7.96
N VAL A 205 -0.12 15.11 -8.99
CA VAL A 205 -0.83 15.70 -10.13
C VAL A 205 -1.57 14.59 -10.86
N ALA A 206 -2.90 14.69 -10.91
CA ALA A 206 -3.75 13.74 -11.61
C ALA A 206 -3.94 14.12 -13.09
N SER A 207 -4.13 15.40 -13.36
CA SER A 207 -4.23 15.94 -14.72
C SER A 207 -3.87 17.42 -14.76
N VAL A 208 -3.46 17.89 -15.95
CA VAL A 208 -3.32 19.30 -16.28
C VAL A 208 -4.07 19.51 -17.60
N ASP A 209 -5.24 20.15 -17.52
CA ASP A 209 -6.15 20.28 -18.65
C ASP A 209 -6.11 21.71 -19.19
N GLU A 210 -5.70 21.87 -20.46
CA GLU A 210 -5.76 23.17 -21.13
C GLU A 210 -7.20 23.66 -21.25
N GLN A 211 -7.44 24.94 -20.94
CA GLN A 211 -8.76 25.54 -21.09
C GLN A 211 -8.87 26.24 -22.45
N PRO A 212 -10.05 26.15 -23.11
CA PRO A 212 -10.28 26.91 -24.33
C PRO A 212 -10.13 28.42 -24.04
N PRO A 213 -9.57 29.19 -24.99
CA PRO A 213 -9.39 30.63 -24.80
C PRO A 213 -10.73 31.31 -24.50
N ALA A 214 -10.68 32.44 -23.80
CA ALA A 214 -11.88 33.22 -23.51
C ALA A 214 -12.51 33.76 -24.80
N GLU A 215 -13.77 34.24 -24.72
CA GLU A 215 -14.50 34.76 -25.88
C GLU A 215 -13.79 35.94 -26.58
N ASP A 216 -12.94 36.65 -25.84
CA ASP A 216 -12.09 37.75 -26.35
C ASP A 216 -10.75 37.28 -26.95
N GLY A 217 -10.50 35.96 -26.99
CA GLY A 217 -9.28 35.36 -27.51
C GLY A 217 -8.10 35.36 -26.53
N SER A 218 -8.27 35.82 -25.29
CA SER A 218 -7.21 35.78 -24.28
C SER A 218 -6.93 34.34 -23.80
N PRO A 219 -5.66 33.99 -23.56
CA PRO A 219 -5.30 32.67 -23.04
C PRO A 219 -5.84 32.51 -21.61
N ARG A 220 -6.42 31.34 -21.33
CA ARG A 220 -6.88 30.96 -19.99
C ARG A 220 -5.85 30.07 -19.30
N ALA A 221 -5.78 30.18 -17.98
CA ALA A 221 -4.99 29.27 -17.16
C ALA A 221 -5.46 27.83 -17.38
N SER A 222 -4.50 26.91 -17.41
CA SER A 222 -4.77 25.47 -17.42
C SER A 222 -5.35 25.06 -16.07
N LEU A 223 -6.27 24.10 -16.09
CA LEU A 223 -6.86 23.56 -14.87
C LEU A 223 -6.07 22.33 -14.43
N MET A 224 -5.31 22.46 -13.35
CA MET A 224 -4.60 21.35 -12.73
C MET A 224 -5.49 20.67 -11.69
N THR A 225 -5.62 19.35 -11.78
CA THR A 225 -6.26 18.51 -10.77
C THR A 225 -5.19 17.76 -9.99
N VAL A 226 -5.25 17.90 -8.67
CA VAL A 226 -4.33 17.26 -7.73
C VAL A 226 -5.11 16.30 -6.84
N SER A 227 -4.63 15.07 -6.75
CA SER A 227 -5.16 14.03 -5.88
C SER A 227 -4.35 13.99 -4.60
N LEU A 228 -5.01 14.19 -3.46
CA LEU A 228 -4.36 14.15 -2.15
C LEU A 228 -4.02 12.70 -1.76
N GLU A 229 -2.80 12.49 -1.24
CA GLU A 229 -2.42 11.23 -0.59
C GLU A 229 -2.90 11.29 0.86
N THR A 230 -4.12 10.80 1.11
CA THR A 230 -4.69 10.82 2.46
C THR A 230 -4.19 9.63 3.28
N ASP A 231 -3.05 9.78 3.93
CA ASP A 231 -2.73 8.93 5.08
C ASP A 231 -3.62 9.34 6.25
N SER A 232 -4.17 8.35 6.97
CA SER A 232 -5.24 8.52 7.97
C SER A 232 -4.89 9.42 9.17
N ALA A 233 -3.69 10.00 9.22
CA ALA A 233 -3.19 10.85 10.30
C ALA A 233 -3.15 12.35 9.96
N VAL A 234 -3.35 12.77 8.70
CA VAL A 234 -3.26 14.19 8.32
C VAL A 234 -4.66 14.82 8.22
N PRO A 235 -4.90 15.96 8.89
CA PRO A 235 -6.13 16.73 8.72
C PRO A 235 -6.33 17.11 7.24
N ILE A 236 -7.50 16.75 6.68
CA ILE A 236 -7.85 17.08 5.30
C ILE A 236 -8.52 18.46 5.22
N PRO A 237 -8.28 19.24 4.14
CA PRO A 237 -8.89 20.54 3.97
C PRO A 237 -10.42 20.43 3.82
N GLY A 238 -11.11 21.48 4.27
CA GLY A 238 -12.54 21.63 4.09
C GLY A 238 -12.91 21.81 2.61
N ARG A 239 -14.13 21.41 2.22
CA ARG A 239 -14.62 21.68 0.86
C ARG A 239 -14.79 23.19 0.66
N GLY A 240 -14.18 23.72 -0.40
CA GLY A 240 -14.23 25.15 -0.73
C GLY A 240 -13.16 25.98 -0.01
N GLU A 241 -12.23 25.34 0.71
CA GLU A 241 -11.05 25.99 1.27
C GLU A 241 -10.09 26.41 0.14
N THR A 242 -9.42 27.55 0.31
CA THR A 242 -8.35 27.99 -0.59
C THR A 242 -7.04 27.38 -0.13
N VAL A 243 -6.39 26.62 -1.00
CA VAL A 243 -5.12 25.93 -0.70
C VAL A 243 -4.04 26.39 -1.66
N THR A 244 -2.78 26.36 -1.20
CA THR A 244 -1.63 26.66 -2.06
C THR A 244 -0.98 25.36 -2.52
N VAL A 245 -0.87 25.16 -3.82
CA VAL A 245 -0.16 24.00 -4.37
C VAL A 245 1.27 24.41 -4.69
N GLN A 246 2.24 23.76 -4.05
CA GLN A 246 3.65 23.89 -4.33
C GLN A 246 4.09 22.72 -5.22
N VAL A 247 4.41 23.04 -6.47
CA VAL A 247 5.00 22.09 -7.42
C VAL A 247 6.51 22.23 -7.34
N LEU A 248 7.19 21.21 -6.83
CA LEU A 248 8.65 21.22 -6.77
C LEU A 248 9.19 20.61 -8.07
N ASN A 249 9.45 21.45 -9.08
CA ASN A 249 10.17 21.04 -10.29
C ASN A 249 11.66 20.87 -9.97
N ALA A 250 12.01 19.85 -9.20
CA ALA A 250 13.37 19.36 -9.16
C ALA A 250 13.53 18.48 -10.40
N ILE A 251 14.28 18.95 -11.40
CA ILE A 251 14.80 18.07 -12.46
C ILE A 251 15.80 17.16 -11.77
N VAL A 252 15.31 16.08 -11.15
CA VAL A 252 16.14 14.99 -10.66
C VAL A 252 16.36 14.11 -11.86
N ALA A 253 17.46 14.34 -12.55
CA ALA A 253 17.87 13.45 -13.60
C ALA A 253 18.64 12.31 -12.90
N ASP A 254 17.92 11.24 -12.54
CA ASP A 254 18.39 10.14 -11.69
C ASP A 254 19.60 9.37 -12.27
N GLU A 255 19.98 9.67 -13.51
CA GLU A 255 21.13 9.08 -14.22
C GLU A 255 21.96 10.16 -14.93
N THR A 256 22.29 11.25 -14.24
CA THR A 256 22.99 12.38 -14.86
C THR A 256 24.12 12.88 -13.98
N LEU A 257 25.27 13.14 -14.61
CA LEU A 257 26.45 13.58 -13.90
C LEU A 257 26.28 15.03 -13.48
N ILE A 258 26.68 15.34 -12.25
CA ILE A 258 26.58 16.69 -11.70
C ILE A 258 27.97 17.31 -11.71
N VAL A 259 28.14 18.38 -12.49
CA VAL A 259 29.40 19.15 -12.58
C VAL A 259 29.19 20.58 -12.10
N PRO A 260 30.23 21.29 -11.61
CA PRO A 260 30.14 22.71 -11.35
C PRO A 260 29.78 23.47 -12.64
N THR A 261 28.91 24.48 -12.57
CA THR A 261 28.51 25.26 -13.76
C THR A 261 29.71 25.92 -14.45
N SER A 262 30.77 26.24 -13.70
CA SER A 262 32.03 26.79 -14.23
C SER A 262 32.85 25.80 -15.06
N ALA A 263 32.55 24.49 -15.00
CA ALA A 263 33.20 23.48 -15.83
C ALA A 263 32.51 23.30 -17.20
N VAL A 264 31.30 23.87 -17.37
CA VAL A 264 30.50 23.72 -18.58
C VAL A 264 30.72 24.92 -19.50
N VAL A 265 31.16 24.64 -20.72
CA VAL A 265 31.24 25.64 -21.79
C VAL A 265 30.07 25.41 -22.74
N GLY A 266 29.10 26.33 -22.73
CA GLY A 266 27.91 26.24 -23.58
C GLY A 266 28.26 26.38 -25.07
N ARG A 267 27.72 25.48 -25.90
CA ARG A 267 27.81 25.53 -27.39
C ARG A 267 26.44 25.58 -28.08
N GLY A 268 25.35 25.67 -27.33
CA GLY A 268 23.98 25.76 -27.83
C GLY A 268 22.98 25.94 -26.70
N LYS A 269 21.68 25.84 -27.01
CA LYS A 269 20.60 25.98 -26.03
C LYS A 269 20.69 24.91 -24.93
N ASP A 270 20.91 23.67 -25.34
CA ASP A 270 20.95 22.49 -24.45
C ASP A 270 22.24 21.66 -24.63
N HIS A 271 23.22 22.18 -25.40
CA HIS A 271 24.48 21.48 -25.68
C HIS A 271 25.68 22.26 -25.11
N GLY A 272 26.66 21.54 -24.60
CA GLY A 272 27.89 22.09 -24.06
C GLY A 272 29.06 21.13 -24.21
N ILE A 273 30.19 21.54 -23.65
CA ILE A 273 31.34 20.67 -23.45
C ILE A 273 31.81 20.79 -22.00
N VAL A 274 32.39 19.70 -21.49
CA VAL A 274 33.23 19.72 -20.29
C VAL A 274 34.64 19.31 -20.68
N VAL A 275 35.65 19.86 -19.99
CA VAL A 275 37.04 19.47 -20.22
C VAL A 275 37.45 18.49 -19.12
N LYS A 276 37.54 17.21 -19.46
CA LYS A 276 37.96 16.13 -18.56
C LYS A 276 39.48 16.00 -18.56
N GLN A 277 40.06 15.79 -17.39
CA GLN A 277 41.46 15.41 -17.23
C GLN A 277 41.60 13.88 -17.28
N GLN A 278 42.46 13.39 -18.17
CA GLN A 278 42.80 11.97 -18.27
C GLN A 278 43.81 11.56 -17.19
N PRO A 279 43.95 10.26 -16.89
CA PRO A 279 44.92 9.75 -15.91
C PRO A 279 46.38 10.09 -16.24
N ASP A 280 46.71 10.36 -17.51
CA ASP A 280 48.03 10.77 -17.97
C ASP A 280 48.28 12.30 -17.82
N GLY A 281 47.29 13.03 -17.31
CA GLY A 281 47.31 14.48 -17.12
C GLY A 281 46.91 15.28 -18.36
N SER A 282 46.61 14.65 -19.49
CA SER A 282 46.10 15.33 -20.68
C SER A 282 44.65 15.78 -20.49
N LEU A 283 44.20 16.76 -21.29
CA LEU A 283 42.84 17.29 -21.24
C LEU A 283 42.09 16.93 -22.52
N ILE A 284 40.85 16.44 -22.38
CA ILE A 284 39.97 16.15 -23.50
C ILE A 284 38.65 16.92 -23.38
N GLU A 285 38.13 17.40 -24.51
CA GLU A 285 36.77 17.96 -24.58
C GLU A 285 35.78 16.81 -24.71
N VAL A 286 34.80 16.77 -23.82
CA VAL A 286 33.69 15.82 -23.85
C VAL A 286 32.41 16.58 -24.20
N PRO A 287 31.77 16.28 -25.34
CA PRO A 287 30.45 16.80 -25.69
C PRO A 287 29.40 16.30 -24.71
N ILE A 288 28.55 17.22 -24.26
CA ILE A 288 27.49 16.94 -23.31
C ILE A 288 26.19 17.63 -23.71
N THR A 289 25.09 17.02 -23.29
CA THR A 289 23.77 17.64 -23.25
C THR A 289 23.47 18.11 -21.82
N VAL A 290 23.04 19.35 -21.67
CA VAL A 290 22.75 19.99 -20.38
C VAL A 290 21.27 19.79 -20.05
N ALA A 291 20.99 19.06 -18.97
CA ALA A 291 19.62 18.81 -18.52
C ALA A 291 19.06 19.96 -17.66
N GLY A 292 19.91 20.67 -16.92
CA GLY A 292 19.49 21.77 -16.06
C GLY A 292 20.61 22.28 -15.17
N SER A 293 20.39 23.44 -14.53
CA SER A 293 21.34 24.01 -13.56
C SER A 293 20.62 24.49 -12.31
N LEU A 294 21.16 24.17 -11.15
CA LEU A 294 20.61 24.57 -9.86
C LEU A 294 21.75 24.84 -8.87
N ARG A 295 21.72 26.01 -8.21
CA ARG A 295 22.68 26.41 -7.16
C ARG A 295 24.16 26.29 -7.56
N GLY A 296 24.50 26.63 -8.80
CA GLY A 296 25.89 26.61 -9.31
C GLY A 296 26.41 25.23 -9.69
N MET A 297 25.54 24.22 -9.68
CA MET A 297 25.78 22.90 -10.25
C MET A 297 24.92 22.72 -11.49
N THR A 298 25.42 21.95 -12.45
CA THR A 298 24.77 21.67 -13.73
C THR A 298 24.71 20.16 -13.93
N ALA A 299 23.52 19.66 -14.25
CA ALA A 299 23.30 18.26 -14.63
C ALA A 299 23.61 18.08 -16.11
N VAL A 300 24.52 17.15 -16.42
CA VAL A 300 25.05 16.90 -17.75
C VAL A 300 25.04 15.41 -18.11
N THR A 301 24.63 15.11 -19.34
CA THR A 301 24.70 13.77 -19.92
C THR A 301 25.72 13.79 -21.04
N PRO A 302 26.76 12.93 -21.03
CA PRO A 302 27.68 12.85 -22.16
C PRO A 302 26.95 12.31 -23.39
N ASP A 303 27.25 12.90 -24.56
CA ASP A 303 26.59 12.50 -25.82
C ASP A 303 27.02 11.09 -26.26
N GLU A 304 28.18 10.63 -25.79
CA GLU A 304 28.70 9.27 -25.97
C GLU A 304 28.77 8.54 -24.62
N ALA A 305 28.57 7.23 -24.60
CA ALA A 305 28.70 6.44 -23.38
C ALA A 305 30.19 6.31 -22.96
N ASP A 306 30.44 6.19 -21.65
CA ASP A 306 31.76 5.90 -21.04
C ASP A 306 32.87 6.96 -21.25
N VAL A 307 32.59 8.11 -21.87
CA VAL A 307 33.57 9.19 -22.04
C VAL A 307 33.72 10.06 -20.78
N LEU A 308 32.69 10.10 -19.94
CA LEU A 308 32.65 10.81 -18.66
C LEU A 308 31.92 9.94 -17.62
N ALA A 309 32.52 9.81 -16.45
CA ALA A 309 32.02 9.00 -15.35
C ALA A 309 32.12 9.74 -14.02
N GLU A 310 31.43 9.22 -13.01
CA GLU A 310 31.55 9.72 -11.64
C GLU A 310 32.98 9.57 -11.13
N GLY A 311 33.51 10.64 -10.53
CA GLY A 311 34.89 10.69 -10.02
C GLY A 311 35.93 11.22 -11.02
N ASP A 312 35.56 11.50 -12.27
CA ASP A 312 36.43 12.19 -13.21
C ASP A 312 36.69 13.64 -12.81
N ASP A 313 37.94 14.10 -12.93
CA ASP A 313 38.31 15.50 -12.72
C ASP A 313 37.95 16.33 -13.95
N VAL A 314 37.16 17.39 -13.74
CA VAL A 314 36.77 18.36 -14.77
C VAL A 314 37.38 19.72 -14.49
N ARG A 315 37.86 20.39 -15.53
CA ARG A 315 38.49 21.71 -15.40
C ARG A 315 37.43 22.76 -15.06
N VAL A 316 37.68 23.51 -13.99
CA VAL A 316 36.92 24.71 -13.62
C VAL A 316 37.78 25.96 -13.90
N GLY A 317 37.26 26.92 -14.66
CA GLY A 317 37.97 28.16 -15.01
C GLY A 317 38.09 28.41 -16.50
#